data_AF-A0A0Q6YK39-F1
#
_entry.id   AF-A0A0Q6YK39-F1
#
_cell.length_a   1.000
_cell.length_b   1.000
_cell.length_c   1.000
_cell.angle_alpha   90.00
_cell.angle_beta   90.00
_cell.angle_gamma   90.00
#
_symmetry.space_group_name_H-M   'P 1'
#
loop_
_entity.id
_entity.type
_entity.pdbx_description
1 polymer ?
#
loop_
_entity_poly.entity_id
_entity_poly.type
_entity_poly.pdbx_seq_one_letter_code
_entity_poly.pdbx_strand_id
1 'polypeptide(L)' 'MWTLIDFRTPDGQMWDWDPNLCCIRHARAPLGQSLAQWLTDWLRGEAHEGPYPHRVPADSACLNRGM' A
#
# COMPACT_ATOMS: atom_id res chain seq x y z
N MET A 1 5.05 -3.23 7.99
CA MET A 1 4.10 -2.66 7.01
C MET A 1 4.26 -1.15 7.06
N TRP A 2 4.43 -0.54 5.90
CA TRP A 2 4.70 0.88 5.70
C TRP A 2 3.77 1.39 4.61
N THR A 3 3.27 2.62 4.79
CA THR A 3 2.55 3.31 3.72
C THR A 3 3.53 4.18 2.94
N LEU A 4 3.56 4.00 1.62
CA LEU A 4 4.33 4.86 0.71
C LEU A 4 3.40 5.89 0.08
N ILE A 5 3.91 7.11 -0.10
CA ILE A 5 3.20 8.21 -0.75
C ILE A 5 3.93 8.53 -2.05
N ASP A 6 3.22 8.51 -3.18
CA ASP A 6 3.79 8.87 -4.47
C ASP A 6 3.75 10.39 -4.70
N PHE A 7 4.87 11.07 -4.45
CA PHE A 7 4.98 12.52 -4.70
C PHE A 7 5.20 12.89 -6.17
N ARG A 8 5.26 11.91 -7.09
CA ARG A 8 5.36 12.20 -8.53
C ARG A 8 4.04 12.65 -9.11
N THR A 9 2.93 12.38 -8.42
CA THR A 9 1.59 12.79 -8.82
C THR A 9 1.03 13.78 -7.81
N PRO A 10 0.30 14.83 -8.25
CA PRO A 10 -0.20 15.87 -7.36
C PRO A 10 -1.26 15.37 -6.37
N ASP A 11 -1.93 14.26 -6.70
CA ASP A 11 -2.90 13.58 -5.84
C ASP A 11 -2.24 12.77 -4.72
N GLY A 12 -0.93 12.52 -4.76
CA GLY A 12 -0.23 11.85 -3.66
C GLY A 12 -0.77 10.44 -3.41
N GLN A 13 -0.92 9.64 -4.47
CA GLN A 13 -1.46 8.29 -4.39
C GLN A 13 -0.70 7.47 -3.33
N MET A 14 -1.46 6.86 -2.41
CA MET A 14 -0.90 6.06 -1.34
C MET A 14 -0.82 4.59 -1.74
N TRP A 15 0.19 3.90 -1.21
CA TRP A 15 0.49 2.50 -1.49
C TRP A 15 0.80 1.76 -0.18
N ASP A 16 0.32 0.54 -0.06
CA ASP A 16 0.79 -0.37 0.98
C ASP A 16 2.10 -1.02 0.55
N TRP A 17 3.05 -1.13 1.48
CA TRP A 17 4.30 -1.84 1.28
C TRP A 17 4.74 -2.59 2.54
N ASP A 18 5.13 -3.85 2.36
CA ASP A 18 5.66 -4.67 3.45
C ASP A 18 6.94 -5.38 2.98
N PRO A 19 8.12 -5.03 3.55
CA PRO A 19 9.40 -5.62 3.15
C PRO A 19 9.49 -7.11 3.49
N ASN A 20 8.61 -7.62 4.36
CA ASN A 20 8.56 -9.03 4.71
C ASN A 20 7.72 -9.85 3.73
N LEU A 21 6.98 -9.20 2.81
CA LEU A 21 6.27 -9.91 1.74
C LEU A 21 7.26 -10.35 0.66
N CYS A 22 7.07 -11.56 0.15
CA CYS A 22 7.88 -12.08 -0.93
C CYS A 22 7.63 -11.30 -2.23
N CYS A 23 8.68 -11.16 -3.06
CA CYS A 23 8.67 -10.43 -4.33
C CYS A 23 8.40 -8.91 -4.20
N ILE A 24 9.44 -8.07 -4.24
CA ILE A 24 9.35 -6.57 -4.27
C ILE A 24 8.35 -6.04 -5.30
N ARG A 25 8.15 -6.77 -6.41
CA ARG A 25 7.20 -6.41 -7.48
C ARG A 25 5.73 -6.58 -7.07
N HIS A 26 5.42 -7.49 -6.15
CA HIS A 26 4.06 -7.73 -5.65
C HIS A 26 3.75 -6.99 -4.35
N ALA A 27 4.77 -6.42 -3.71
CA ALA A 27 4.65 -5.74 -2.43
C ALA A 27 4.07 -4.33 -2.49
N ARG A 28 3.70 -3.80 -3.67
CA ARG A 28 3.11 -2.45 -3.82
C ARG A 28 1.68 -2.55 -4.34
N ALA A 29 0.71 -2.48 -3.44
CA ALA A 29 -0.71 -2.40 -3.80
C ALA A 29 -1.18 -0.94 -3.69
N PRO A 30 -1.79 -0.36 -4.75
CA PRO A 30 -2.38 0.96 -4.63
C PRO A 30 -3.55 0.90 -3.66
N LEU A 31 -3.60 1.86 -2.74
CA LEU A 31 -4.66 1.92 -1.73
C LEU A 31 -5.98 2.49 -2.30
N GLY A 32 -5.94 3.04 -3.51
CA GLY A 32 -7.08 3.73 -4.10
C GLY A 32 -7.45 5.03 -3.36
N GLN A 33 -6.59 5.51 -2.47
CA GLN A 33 -6.80 6.71 -1.66
C GLN A 33 -5.62 7.68 -1.86
N SER A 34 -5.95 8.98 -1.96
CA SER A 34 -4.99 10.07 -1.95
C SER A 34 -4.58 10.44 -0.53
N LEU A 35 -3.39 11.01 -0.36
CA LEU A 35 -2.94 11.53 0.93
C LEU A 35 -3.92 12.57 1.51
N ALA A 36 -4.46 13.45 0.67
CA ALA A 36 -5.40 14.48 1.10
C ALA A 36 -6.69 13.87 1.66
N GLN A 37 -7.20 12.83 1.00
CA GLN A 37 -8.40 12.12 1.46
C GLN A 37 -8.13 11.41 2.78
N TRP A 38 -7.00 10.69 2.89
CA TRP A 38 -6.63 10.01 4.13
C TRP A 38 -6.48 10.98 5.31
N LEU A 39 -5.83 12.14 5.12
CA LEU A 39 -5.72 13.17 6.16
C LEU A 39 -7.07 13.76 6.56
N THR A 40 -7.96 13.96 5.60
CA THR A 40 -9.33 14.45 5.85
C THR A 40 -10.11 13.45 6.70
N ASP A 41 -10.06 12.17 6.34
CA ASP A 41 -10.75 11.10 7.06
C ASP A 41 -10.13 10.92 8.46
N TRP A 42 -8.81 11.07 8.60
CA TRP A 42 -8.11 11.01 9.88
C TRP A 42 -8.55 12.12 10.83
N LEU A 43 -8.66 13.37 10.34
CA LEU A 43 -9.19 14.49 11.12
C LEU A 43 -10.65 14.29 11.56
N ARG A 44 -11.42 13.47 10.85
CA ARG A 44 -12.80 13.10 11.19
C ARG A 44 -12.89 11.87 12.11
N GLY A 45 -11.79 11.16 12.35
CA GLY A 45 -11.80 9.88 13.05
C GLY A 45 -12.38 8.73 12.21
N GLU A 46 -12.38 8.87 10.89
CA GLU A 46 -12.94 7.91 9.92
C GLU A 46 -11.84 7.20 9.10
N ALA A 47 -10.57 7.49 9.38
CA ALA A 47 -9.46 6.89 8.66
C ALA A 47 -9.39 5.37 8.83
N HIS A 48 -9.08 4.67 7.75
CA HIS A 48 -8.86 3.23 7.77
C HIS A 48 -7.52 2.88 8.43
N GLU A 49 -7.57 2.22 9.58
CA GLU A 49 -6.39 1.73 10.32
C GLU A 49 -6.07 0.26 9.95
N GLY A 50 -6.01 -0.05 8.66
CA GLY A 50 -5.50 -1.32 8.11
C GLY A 50 -6.39 -2.57 8.28
N PRO A 51 -5.91 -3.75 7.81
CA PRO A 51 -5.14 -3.90 6.58
C PRO A 51 -6.00 -3.50 5.37
N TYR A 52 -5.37 -2.95 4.33
CA TYR A 52 -6.08 -2.51 3.14
C TYR A 52 -6.56 -3.71 2.29
N PRO A 53 -7.73 -3.60 1.62
CA PRO A 53 -8.42 -4.75 1.02
C PRO A 53 -7.67 -5.45 -0.13
N HIS A 54 -6.61 -4.82 -0.66
CA HIS A 54 -5.79 -5.37 -1.74
C HIS A 54 -4.44 -5.94 -1.26
N ARG A 55 -4.27 -6.14 0.04
CA ARG A 55 -3.06 -6.80 0.56
C ARG A 55 -3.03 -8.25 0.09
N VAL A 56 -2.11 -8.55 -0.84
CA VAL A 56 -1.83 -9.93 -1.24
C VAL A 56 -1.13 -10.62 -0.07
N PRO A 57 -1.65 -11.75 0.44
CA PRO A 57 -0.97 -12.52 1.48
C PRO A 57 0.43 -12.94 1.03
N ALA A 58 1.38 -13.00 1.97
CA ALA A 58 2.64 -13.73 1.74
C ALA A 58 2.35 -15.24 1.76
N ASP A 59 1.67 -15.76 0.74
CA ASP A 59 1.54 -17.20 0.55
C ASP A 59 2.51 -17.73 -0.53
N SER A 60 2.73 -19.03 -0.45
CA SER A 60 3.94 -19.79 -0.81
C SER A 60 4.22 -19.94 -2.32
N ALA A 61 3.55 -19.17 -3.18
CA ALA A 61 3.65 -19.28 -4.64
C ALA A 61 4.61 -18.26 -5.29
N CYS A 62 5.37 -17.48 -4.52
CA CYS A 62 6.40 -16.58 -5.06
C CYS A 62 7.62 -17.39 -5.55
N LEU A 63 7.52 -17.95 -6.75
CA LEU A 63 8.68 -18.36 -7.53
C LEU A 63 9.39 -17.11 -8.04
N ASN A 64 10.49 -16.72 -7.39
CA ASN A 64 11.47 -15.80 -7.96
C ASN A 64 12.11 -16.45 -9.20
N ARG A 65 11.40 -16.48 -10.34
CA ARG A 65 11.99 -16.85 -11.63
C ARG A 65 12.60 -15.61 -12.26
N GLY A 66 13.92 -15.48 -12.08
CA GLY A 66 14.81 -14.74 -12.98
C GLY A 66 15.26 -13.38 -12.46
N MET A 67 16.44 -13.34 -11.82
CA MET A 67 17.67 -12.92 -12.50
C MET A 67 18.88 -13.50 -11.77
#